data_AF-A0A2V8YLU7-F1
#
_entry.id   AF-A0A2V8YLU7-F1
#
_cell.length_a   1.000
_cell.length_b   1.000
_cell.length_c   1.000
_cell.angle_alpha   90.00
_cell.angle_beta   90.00
_cell.angle_gamma   90.00
#
_symmetry.space_group_name_H-M   'P 1'
#
loop_
_entity.id
_entity.type
_entity.pdbx_description
1 polymer ?
#
loop_
_entity_poly.entity_id
_entity_poly.type
_entity_poly.pdbx_seq_one_letter_code
_entity_poly.pdbx_strand_id
1 'polypeptide(L)'
;MTGRILNERNFLACVLAAITGMVLYFHYPFPEQNFFVELIFLWARPVFHGFKLSYTLLLFTTPYILYSFLLSGIYVFTWKRPRRPKARKLPGYPPTRDRKDLFLVLGEVHHPRTPGPSETPGWLTIPERGLFTGIAIFGAVGSGKTSTCLYPYAEQILSYEAANPEKRIGGLVLEVKGDFSRKVRAILA
;
A
#
# COMPACT_ATOMS: atom_id res chain seq x y z
N MET A 1 9.02 -8.51 -5.22
CA MET A 1 8.45 -9.82 -5.60
C MET A 1 7.60 -9.80 -6.88
N THR A 2 7.18 -8.65 -7.39
CA THR A 2 6.33 -8.52 -8.60
C THR A 2 7.03 -8.90 -9.92
N GLY A 3 8.35 -8.70 -10.04
CA GLY A 3 9.09 -9.01 -11.28
C GLY A 3 9.22 -10.51 -11.59
N ARG A 4 9.32 -11.37 -10.57
CA ARG A 4 9.50 -12.83 -10.75
C ARG A 4 8.26 -13.50 -11.33
N ILE A 5 7.08 -13.07 -10.87
CA ILE A 5 5.77 -13.57 -11.30
C ILE A 5 5.45 -13.15 -12.74
N LEU A 6 5.86 -11.94 -13.14
CA LEU A 6 5.69 -11.48 -14.53
C LEU A 6 6.60 -12.27 -15.49
N ASN A 7 7.82 -12.59 -15.04
CA ASN A 7 8.79 -13.33 -15.83
C ASN A 7 8.34 -14.78 -16.09
N GLU A 8 7.75 -15.46 -15.09
CA GLU A 8 7.23 -16.82 -15.26
C GLU A 8 6.13 -16.90 -16.33
N ARG A 9 5.24 -15.90 -16.39
CA ARG A 9 4.13 -15.86 -17.37
C ARG A 9 4.60 -15.62 -18.79
N ASN A 10 5.51 -14.66 -18.98
CA ASN A 10 6.08 -14.36 -20.30
C ASN A 10 6.93 -15.54 -20.78
N PHE A 11 7.67 -16.20 -19.88
CA PHE A 11 8.43 -17.40 -20.19
C PHE A 11 7.52 -18.55 -20.66
N LEU A 12 6.43 -18.82 -19.95
CA LEU A 12 5.42 -19.81 -20.36
C LEU A 12 4.80 -19.47 -21.73
N ALA A 13 4.44 -18.22 -21.98
CA ALA A 13 3.92 -17.77 -23.27
C ALA A 13 4.93 -17.96 -24.41
N CYS A 14 6.20 -17.63 -24.18
CA CYS A 14 7.28 -17.85 -25.15
C CYS A 14 7.47 -19.33 -25.50
N VAL A 15 7.48 -20.21 -24.49
CA VAL A 15 7.67 -21.66 -24.72
C VAL A 15 6.49 -22.24 -25.51
N LEU A 16 5.26 -21.90 -25.14
CA LEU A 16 4.06 -22.34 -25.87
C LEU A 16 4.05 -21.81 -27.31
N ALA A 17 4.44 -20.55 -27.50
CA ALA A 17 4.52 -19.95 -28.83
C ALA A 17 5.61 -20.57 -29.70
N ALA A 18 6.76 -20.92 -29.12
CA ALA A 18 7.85 -21.57 -29.85
C ALA A 18 7.42 -22.97 -30.33
N ILE A 19 6.75 -23.75 -29.46
CA ILE A 19 6.25 -25.08 -29.82
C ILE A 19 5.17 -24.96 -30.91
N THR A 20 4.17 -24.10 -30.71
CA THR A 20 3.08 -23.93 -31.68
C THR A 20 3.56 -23.34 -33.01
N GLY A 21 4.47 -22.37 -32.97
CA GLY A 21 5.09 -21.79 -34.17
C GLY A 21 5.94 -22.83 -34.93
N MET A 22 6.65 -23.71 -34.22
CA MET A 22 7.40 -24.81 -34.84
C MET A 22 6.47 -25.83 -35.51
N VAL A 23 5.37 -26.20 -34.86
CA VAL A 23 4.36 -27.12 -35.44
C VAL A 23 3.71 -26.50 -36.68
N LEU A 24 3.33 -25.23 -36.61
CA LEU A 24 2.73 -24.52 -37.75
C LEU A 24 3.72 -24.35 -38.91
N TYR A 25 5.00 -24.14 -38.62
CA TYR A 25 6.05 -24.07 -39.64
C TYR A 25 6.15 -25.35 -40.47
N PHE A 26 5.99 -26.53 -39.83
CA PHE A 26 6.00 -27.81 -40.54
C PHE A 26 4.68 -28.14 -41.25
N HIS A 27 3.54 -27.75 -40.68
CA HIS A 27 2.23 -28.02 -41.28
C HIS A 27 1.88 -27.06 -42.43
N TYR A 28 2.33 -25.81 -42.32
CA TYR A 28 2.08 -24.76 -43.30
C TYR A 28 3.41 -24.14 -43.72
N PRO A 29 4.22 -24.86 -44.50
CA PRO A 29 5.42 -24.30 -45.09
C PRO A 29 5.04 -23.15 -46.04
N PHE A 30 5.95 -22.18 -46.18
CA PHE A 30 5.75 -21.07 -47.11
C PHE A 30 5.47 -21.61 -48.53
N PRO A 31 4.38 -21.19 -49.19
CA PRO A 31 3.93 -21.83 -50.43
C PRO A 31 4.74 -21.31 -51.62
N GLU A 32 5.96 -21.83 -51.76
CA GLU A 32 6.91 -21.48 -52.84
C GLU A 32 6.40 -21.91 -54.22
N GLN A 33 5.49 -22.89 -54.27
CA GLN A 33 4.97 -23.48 -55.51
C GLN A 33 3.81 -22.68 -56.13
N ASN A 34 3.38 -21.58 -55.50
CA ASN A 34 2.35 -20.72 -56.06
C ASN A 34 2.92 -19.86 -57.19
N PHE A 35 2.26 -19.88 -58.35
CA PHE A 35 2.64 -19.12 -59.54
C PHE A 35 2.96 -17.64 -59.26
N PHE A 36 2.17 -16.98 -58.41
CA PHE A 36 2.40 -15.57 -58.05
C PHE A 36 3.66 -15.35 -57.20
N VAL A 37 3.98 -16.30 -56.32
CA VAL A 37 5.16 -16.24 -55.44
C VAL A 37 6.43 -16.50 -56.26
N GLU A 38 6.36 -17.40 -57.23
CA GLU A 38 7.43 -17.68 -58.20
C GLU A 38 7.68 -16.48 -59.13
N LEU A 39 6.63 -15.80 -59.58
CA LEU A 39 6.76 -14.56 -60.37
C LEU A 39 7.46 -13.45 -59.58
N ILE A 40 7.15 -13.30 -58.28
CA ILE A 40 7.79 -12.33 -57.38
C ILE A 40 9.27 -12.70 -57.16
N PHE A 41 9.61 -13.98 -57.08
CA PHE A 41 11.00 -14.42 -56.99
C PHE A 41 11.83 -14.03 -58.23
N LEU A 42 11.24 -14.14 -59.42
CA LEU A 42 11.89 -13.81 -60.69
C LEU A 42 12.05 -12.30 -60.90
N TRP A 43 11.05 -11.50 -60.51
CA TRP A 43 11.05 -10.04 -60.69
C TRP A 43 11.78 -9.27 -59.60
N ALA A 44 11.67 -9.70 -58.34
CA ALA A 44 12.16 -8.95 -57.18
C ALA A 44 12.61 -9.88 -56.04
N ARG A 45 13.78 -10.50 -56.21
CA ARG A 45 14.44 -11.35 -55.21
C ARG A 45 14.44 -10.81 -53.76
N PRO A 46 14.77 -9.53 -53.48
CA PRO A 46 14.74 -9.03 -52.11
C PRO A 46 13.32 -8.96 -51.52
N VAL A 47 12.31 -8.73 -52.36
CA VAL A 47 10.90 -8.70 -51.94
C VAL A 47 10.43 -10.10 -51.55
N PHE A 48 10.81 -11.12 -52.34
CA PHE A 48 10.53 -12.52 -52.00
C PHE A 48 11.12 -12.93 -50.64
N HIS A 49 12.39 -12.62 -50.38
CA HIS A 49 13.01 -12.91 -49.08
C HIS A 49 12.34 -12.14 -47.93
N GLY A 50 11.94 -10.90 -48.17
CA GLY A 50 11.16 -10.12 -47.21
C GLY A 50 9.81 -10.76 -46.87
N PHE A 51 9.09 -11.27 -47.87
CA PHE A 51 7.83 -11.99 -47.67
C PHE A 51 8.00 -13.32 -46.94
N LYS A 52 9.04 -14.10 -47.28
CA LYS A 52 9.33 -15.36 -46.59
C LYS A 52 9.72 -15.11 -45.12
N LEU A 53 10.50 -14.06 -44.86
CA LEU A 53 10.87 -13.66 -43.51
C LEU A 53 9.67 -13.15 -42.71
N SER A 54 8.81 -12.33 -43.30
CA SER A 54 7.62 -11.83 -42.61
C SER A 54 6.62 -12.94 -42.31
N TYR A 55 6.40 -13.87 -43.25
CA TYR A 55 5.56 -15.04 -43.05
C TYR A 55 6.06 -15.92 -41.89
N THR A 56 7.36 -16.22 -41.88
CA THR A 56 7.96 -17.00 -40.79
C THR A 56 7.92 -16.26 -39.45
N LEU A 57 8.16 -14.95 -39.41
CA LEU A 57 8.01 -14.16 -38.19
C LEU A 57 6.57 -14.13 -37.67
N LEU A 58 5.57 -14.04 -38.55
CA LEU A 58 4.16 -14.04 -38.15
C LEU A 58 3.72 -15.39 -37.57
N LEU A 59 4.24 -16.49 -38.10
CA LEU A 59 4.02 -17.84 -37.57
C LEU A 59 4.43 -17.98 -36.09
N PHE A 60 5.44 -17.25 -35.62
CA PHE A 60 5.88 -17.27 -34.22
C PHE A 60 5.27 -16.15 -33.36
N THR A 61 5.09 -14.95 -33.91
CA THR A 61 4.60 -13.80 -33.16
C THR A 61 3.10 -13.84 -32.89
N THR A 62 2.29 -14.35 -33.81
CA THR A 62 0.83 -14.44 -33.63
C THR A 62 0.44 -15.39 -32.48
N PRO A 63 0.99 -16.63 -32.38
CA PRO A 63 0.75 -17.49 -31.21
C PRO A 63 1.24 -16.89 -29.89
N TYR A 64 2.39 -16.20 -29.91
CA TYR A 64 2.92 -15.53 -28.71
C TYR A 64 1.96 -14.47 -28.15
N ILE A 65 1.44 -13.61 -29.03
CA ILE A 65 0.47 -12.58 -28.65
C ILE A 65 -0.78 -13.25 -28.06
N LEU A 66 -1.30 -14.29 -28.71
CA LEU A 66 -2.48 -15.01 -28.25
C LEU A 66 -2.30 -15.60 -26.85
N TYR A 67 -1.22 -16.36 -26.61
CA TYR A 67 -0.96 -16.95 -25.30
C TYR A 67 -0.70 -15.89 -24.22
N SER A 68 -0.03 -14.79 -24.56
CA SER A 68 0.19 -13.67 -23.64
C SER A 68 -1.14 -13.05 -23.18
N PHE A 69 -2.08 -12.84 -24.10
CA PHE A 69 -3.41 -12.34 -23.76
C PHE A 69 -4.20 -13.34 -22.92
N LEU A 70 -4.21 -14.63 -23.28
CA LEU A 70 -4.93 -15.68 -22.55
C LEU A 70 -4.42 -15.83 -21.12
N LEU A 71 -3.09 -15.95 -20.95
CA LEU A 71 -2.48 -16.06 -19.61
C LEU A 71 -2.70 -14.79 -18.79
N SER A 72 -2.82 -13.63 -19.42
CA SER A 72 -3.19 -12.38 -18.73
C SER A 72 -4.64 -12.36 -18.28
N GLY A 73 -5.57 -12.80 -19.14
CA GLY A 73 -6.97 -12.94 -18.76
C GLY A 73 -7.15 -13.91 -17.60
N ILE A 74 -6.55 -15.10 -17.69
CA ILE A 74 -6.58 -16.12 -16.64
C ILE A 74 -5.98 -15.57 -15.34
N TYR A 75 -4.85 -14.88 -15.42
CA TYR A 75 -4.22 -14.26 -14.24
C TYR A 75 -5.16 -13.26 -13.57
N VAL A 76 -5.76 -12.33 -14.30
CA VAL A 76 -6.65 -11.31 -13.72
C VAL A 76 -7.89 -11.95 -13.11
N PHE A 77 -8.45 -12.97 -13.75
CA PHE A 77 -9.65 -13.67 -13.27
C PHE A 77 -9.36 -14.54 -12.03
N THR A 78 -8.19 -15.19 -11.99
CA THR A 78 -7.75 -15.99 -10.83
C THR A 78 -7.16 -15.13 -9.72
N TRP A 79 -6.81 -13.87 -9.99
CA TRP A 79 -6.33 -12.90 -9.02
C TRP A 79 -7.46 -12.53 -8.06
N LYS A 80 -7.62 -13.37 -7.03
CA LYS A 80 -8.47 -13.07 -5.89
C LYS A 80 -8.04 -11.71 -5.34
N ARG A 81 -8.98 -10.76 -5.28
CA ARG A 81 -8.76 -9.50 -4.55
C ARG A 81 -8.14 -9.84 -3.20
N PRO A 82 -7.03 -9.21 -2.79
CA PRO A 82 -6.47 -9.45 -1.47
C PRO A 82 -7.59 -9.28 -0.45
N ARG A 83 -7.79 -10.30 0.40
CA ARG A 83 -8.81 -10.28 1.43
C ARG A 83 -8.62 -8.99 2.24
N ARG A 84 -9.69 -8.20 2.40
CA ARG A 84 -9.69 -7.06 3.32
C ARG A 84 -9.16 -7.56 4.66
N PRO A 85 -8.01 -7.05 5.15
CA PRO A 85 -7.49 -7.45 6.44
C PRO A 85 -8.56 -7.15 7.49
N LYS A 86 -8.90 -8.16 8.29
CA LYS A 86 -9.80 -7.94 9.44
C LYS A 86 -9.08 -6.98 10.38
N ALA A 87 -9.75 -5.91 10.78
CA ALA A 87 -9.24 -4.98 11.78
C ALA A 87 -8.79 -5.79 13.02
N ARG A 88 -7.51 -5.70 13.35
CA ARG A 88 -6.97 -6.34 14.56
C ARG A 88 -7.57 -5.63 15.79
N LYS A 89 -7.63 -6.29 16.93
CA LYS A 89 -8.02 -5.63 18.19
C LYS A 89 -6.96 -4.58 18.56
N LEU A 90 -7.39 -3.39 18.94
CA LEU A 90 -6.52 -2.33 19.47
C LEU A 90 -5.73 -2.86 20.68
N PRO A 91 -4.41 -2.58 20.77
CA PRO A 91 -3.65 -2.91 21.97
C PRO A 91 -4.26 -2.21 23.20
N GLY A 92 -4.09 -2.82 24.38
CA GLY A 92 -4.53 -2.21 25.63
C GLY A 92 -4.00 -0.79 25.80
N TYR A 93 -4.80 0.10 26.38
CA TYR A 93 -4.35 1.47 26.67
C TYR A 93 -3.21 1.43 27.68
N PRO A 94 -2.06 2.07 27.42
CA PRO A 94 -0.94 2.07 28.37
C PRO A 94 -1.30 2.98 29.56
N PRO A 95 -1.52 2.45 30.77
CA PRO A 95 -1.82 3.28 31.93
C PRO A 95 -0.63 4.19 32.22
N THR A 96 -0.88 5.44 32.62
CA THR A 96 0.16 6.46 32.84
C THR A 96 1.13 6.10 33.97
N ARG A 97 0.66 5.36 34.98
CA ARG A 97 1.42 4.96 36.16
C ARG A 97 2.51 3.92 35.88
N ASP A 98 2.31 3.06 34.89
CA ASP A 98 3.24 1.95 34.57
C ASP A 98 4.20 2.31 33.40
N ARG A 99 4.17 3.56 32.92
CA ARG A 99 5.04 4.00 31.81
C ARG A 99 6.45 4.25 32.33
N LYS A 100 7.45 3.68 31.65
CA LYS A 100 8.87 3.97 31.91
C LYS A 100 9.32 5.32 31.36
N ASP A 101 8.71 5.73 30.24
CA ASP A 101 9.04 6.95 29.51
C ASP A 101 7.80 7.83 29.37
N LEU A 102 8.01 9.15 29.33
CA LEU A 102 6.94 10.11 29.10
C LEU A 102 6.53 10.11 27.61
N PHE A 103 5.27 9.88 27.34
CA PHE A 103 4.69 10.10 26.01
C PHE A 103 3.22 10.44 26.15
N LEU A 104 2.69 11.18 25.17
CA LEU A 104 1.30 11.59 25.13
C LEU A 104 0.55 10.78 24.06
N VAL A 105 -0.50 10.07 24.46
CA VAL A 105 -1.42 9.40 23.52
C VAL A 105 -2.45 10.41 23.03
N LEU A 106 -2.52 10.62 21.71
CA LEU A 106 -3.48 11.52 21.06
C LEU A 106 -4.80 10.81 20.73
N GLY A 107 -4.72 9.55 20.32
CA GLY A 107 -5.89 8.77 19.89
C GLY A 107 -5.52 7.51 19.12
N GLU A 108 -6.52 6.88 18.50
CA GLU A 108 -6.34 5.70 17.65
C GLU A 108 -5.90 6.09 16.22
N VAL A 109 -4.97 5.31 15.67
CA VAL A 109 -4.62 5.39 14.25
C VAL A 109 -5.74 4.76 13.40
N HIS A 110 -6.44 5.60 12.63
CA HIS A 110 -7.47 5.18 11.69
C HIS A 110 -6.95 4.95 10.28
N HIS A 111 -7.77 4.32 9.44
CA HIS A 111 -7.41 4.10 8.05
C HIS A 111 -7.24 5.44 7.30
N PRO A 112 -6.16 5.65 6.50
CA PRO A 112 -5.86 6.97 5.93
C PRO A 112 -6.87 7.51 4.92
N ARG A 113 -7.61 6.62 4.25
CA ARG A 113 -8.50 6.97 3.13
C ARG A 113 -9.98 6.74 3.40
N THR A 114 -10.31 6.14 4.54
CA THR A 114 -11.70 5.81 4.89
C THR A 114 -11.90 6.00 6.39
N PRO A 115 -13.03 6.59 6.82
CA PRO A 115 -13.38 6.65 8.23
C PRO A 115 -13.73 5.22 8.72
N GLY A 116 -12.72 4.51 9.20
CA GLY A 116 -12.84 3.14 9.68
C GLY A 116 -11.58 2.69 10.44
N PRO A 117 -11.66 1.55 11.16
CA PRO A 117 -10.52 1.01 11.90
C PRO A 117 -9.35 0.71 10.95
N SER A 118 -8.13 0.98 11.41
CA SER A 118 -6.93 0.54 10.69
C SER A 118 -6.85 -1.00 10.69
N GLU A 119 -6.23 -1.56 9.65
CA GLU A 119 -5.88 -2.99 9.61
C GLU A 119 -4.94 -3.36 10.77
N THR A 120 -4.13 -2.39 11.18
CA THR A 120 -3.21 -2.43 12.32
C THR A 120 -3.49 -1.22 13.21
N PRO A 121 -4.55 -1.27 14.04
CA PRO A 121 -4.87 -0.15 14.92
C PRO A 121 -3.82 -0.06 16.03
N GLY A 122 -3.44 1.16 16.34
CA GLY A 122 -2.43 1.48 17.34
C GLY A 122 -2.68 2.86 17.93
N TRP A 123 -2.00 3.15 19.03
CA TRP A 123 -2.06 4.46 19.67
C TRP A 123 -1.13 5.43 18.94
N LEU A 124 -1.68 6.54 18.47
CA LEU A 124 -0.89 7.66 17.98
C LEU A 124 -0.31 8.40 19.18
N THR A 125 1.02 8.48 19.26
CA THR A 125 1.73 9.06 20.40
C THR A 125 2.68 10.17 19.99
N ILE A 126 2.78 11.21 20.82
CA ILE A 126 3.89 12.17 20.80
C ILE A 126 4.94 11.70 21.81
N PRO A 127 6.18 11.43 21.40
CA PRO A 127 7.26 11.05 22.31
C PRO A 127 7.67 12.24 23.19
N GLU A 128 8.33 11.97 24.31
CA GLU A 128 8.86 12.99 25.24
C GLU A 128 9.52 14.18 24.55
N ARG A 129 10.46 13.93 23.63
CA ARG A 129 11.17 14.98 22.88
C ARG A 129 10.24 15.91 22.12
N GLY A 130 9.12 15.39 21.61
CA GLY A 130 8.10 16.17 20.92
C GLY A 130 7.22 16.99 21.87
N LEU A 131 7.16 16.66 23.16
CA LEU A 131 6.44 17.47 24.15
C LEU A 131 7.19 18.78 24.44
N PHE A 132 8.51 18.80 24.28
CA PHE A 132 9.34 19.99 24.48
C PHE A 132 9.31 20.99 23.31
N THR A 133 8.72 20.66 22.16
CA THR A 133 8.62 21.58 21.02
C THR A 133 7.41 22.52 21.10
N GLY A 134 6.52 22.30 22.06
CA GLY A 134 5.23 22.97 22.15
C GLY A 134 4.16 22.30 21.28
N ILE A 135 2.91 22.37 21.76
CA ILE A 135 1.73 21.80 21.09
C ILE A 135 0.67 22.90 20.98
N ALA A 136 0.14 23.10 19.78
CA ALA A 136 -0.99 24.00 19.54
C ALA A 136 -2.21 23.19 19.09
N ILE A 137 -3.37 23.43 19.73
CA ILE A 137 -4.63 22.72 19.45
C ILE A 137 -5.63 23.73 18.88
N PHE A 138 -6.02 23.54 17.62
CA PHE A 138 -6.98 24.39 16.91
C PHE A 138 -8.29 23.65 16.62
N GLY A 139 -9.37 24.40 16.40
CA GLY A 139 -10.69 23.85 16.11
C GLY A 139 -11.81 24.84 16.37
N ALA A 140 -12.99 24.60 15.80
CA ALA A 140 -14.17 25.44 15.96
C ALA A 140 -14.66 25.50 17.41
N VAL A 141 -15.49 26.50 17.73
CA VAL A 141 -16.18 26.56 19.04
C VAL A 141 -17.07 25.32 19.17
N GLY A 142 -17.02 24.64 20.31
CA GLY A 142 -17.76 23.38 20.53
C GLY A 142 -17.10 22.12 19.98
N SER A 143 -15.95 22.20 19.30
CA SER A 143 -15.27 21.01 18.72
C SER A 143 -14.57 20.09 19.74
N GLY A 144 -14.76 20.32 21.04
CA GLY A 144 -14.17 19.50 22.09
C GLY A 144 -12.72 19.79 22.46
N LYS A 145 -12.05 20.83 21.93
CA LYS A 145 -10.62 21.14 22.23
C LYS A 145 -10.24 20.97 23.71
N THR A 146 -11.06 21.50 24.62
CA THR A 146 -10.80 21.38 26.06
C THR A 146 -11.13 19.98 26.60
N SER A 147 -12.30 19.44 26.24
CA SER A 147 -12.81 18.19 26.82
C SER A 147 -12.13 16.93 26.28
N THR A 148 -11.81 16.90 24.99
CA THR A 148 -11.27 15.72 24.30
C THR A 148 -9.75 15.77 24.11
N CYS A 149 -9.13 16.96 24.18
CA CYS A 149 -7.68 17.09 24.09
C CYS A 149 -7.09 17.58 25.40
N LEU A 150 -7.41 18.81 25.83
CA LEU A 150 -6.72 19.44 26.96
C LEU A 150 -6.82 18.65 28.28
N TYR A 151 -8.03 18.21 28.66
CA TYR A 151 -8.23 17.40 29.88
C TYR A 151 -7.47 16.06 29.86
N PRO A 152 -7.66 15.16 28.87
CA PRO A 152 -6.95 13.89 28.87
C PRO A 152 -5.43 14.07 28.67
N TYR A 153 -4.98 15.14 28.01
CA TYR A 153 -3.54 15.38 27.85
C TYR A 153 -2.92 15.85 29.15
N ALA A 154 -3.58 16.76 29.87
CA ALA A 154 -3.15 17.19 31.19
C ALA A 154 -3.14 16.02 32.17
N GLU A 155 -4.16 15.16 32.15
CA GLU A 155 -4.19 13.95 32.98
C GLU A 155 -3.02 13.01 32.67
N GLN A 156 -2.72 12.77 31.39
CA GLN A 156 -1.61 11.91 30.99
C GLN A 156 -0.25 12.44 31.45
N ILE A 157 -0.03 13.74 31.30
CA ILE A 157 1.24 14.39 31.64
C ILE A 157 1.38 14.51 33.16
N LEU A 158 0.37 15.02 33.86
CA LEU A 158 0.45 15.27 35.30
C LEU A 158 0.43 13.98 36.14
N SER A 159 -0.16 12.89 35.62
CA SER A 159 -0.17 11.60 36.32
C SER A 159 1.14 10.82 36.16
N TYR A 160 2.00 11.20 35.21
CA TYR A 160 3.27 10.51 34.99
C TYR A 160 4.22 10.75 36.16
N GLU A 161 4.65 9.68 36.82
CA GLU A 161 5.58 9.71 37.96
C GLU A 161 5.17 10.73 39.05
N ALA A 162 3.85 10.97 39.23
CA ALA A 162 3.33 12.01 40.12
C ALA A 162 3.73 11.82 41.60
N ALA A 163 3.93 10.56 42.01
CA ALA A 163 4.37 10.20 43.36
C ALA A 163 5.89 10.35 43.56
N ASN A 164 6.67 10.54 42.48
CA ASN A 164 8.12 10.65 42.53
C ASN A 164 8.56 12.12 42.54
N PRO A 165 9.08 12.66 43.66
CA PRO A 165 9.42 14.07 43.76
C PRO A 165 10.47 14.56 42.75
N GLU A 166 11.34 13.67 42.27
CA GLU A 166 12.41 13.99 41.32
C GLU A 166 11.93 14.02 39.87
N LYS A 167 10.88 13.26 39.54
CA LYS A 167 10.39 13.10 38.17
C LYS A 167 9.01 13.71 37.91
N ARG A 168 8.25 14.05 38.96
CA ARG A 168 6.92 14.63 38.82
C ARG A 168 6.95 15.89 37.98
N ILE A 169 5.92 16.06 37.15
CA ILE A 169 5.83 17.19 36.24
C ILE A 169 5.05 18.33 36.89
N GLY A 170 5.66 19.52 36.92
CA GLY A 170 5.00 20.77 37.28
C GLY A 170 4.44 21.49 36.07
N GLY A 171 3.50 22.41 36.27
CA GLY A 171 2.93 23.21 35.19
C GLY A 171 2.25 24.48 35.65
N LEU A 172 2.23 25.49 34.78
CA LEU A 172 1.47 26.72 34.94
C LEU A 172 0.25 26.69 34.00
N VAL A 173 -0.93 26.91 34.55
CA VAL A 173 -2.19 26.92 33.81
C VAL A 173 -2.73 28.33 33.73
N LEU A 174 -2.82 28.86 32.51
CA LEU A 174 -3.42 30.16 32.23
C LEU A 174 -4.80 29.94 31.60
N GLU A 175 -5.85 30.27 32.32
CA GLU A 175 -7.22 30.06 31.88
C GLU A 175 -8.11 31.25 32.26
N VAL A 176 -9.07 31.58 31.39
CA VAL A 176 -10.04 32.66 31.60
C VAL A 176 -11.27 32.20 32.40
N LYS A 177 -11.77 30.97 32.17
CA LYS A 177 -13.06 30.48 32.69
C LYS A 177 -12.97 29.74 34.03
N GLY A 178 -11.81 29.21 34.39
CA GLY A 178 -11.52 28.53 35.67
C GLY A 178 -11.96 27.06 35.78
N ASP A 179 -12.61 26.50 34.76
CA ASP A 179 -13.08 25.10 34.76
C ASP A 179 -11.92 24.12 34.63
N PHE A 180 -10.93 24.44 33.79
CA PHE A 180 -9.74 23.61 33.62
C PHE A 180 -8.85 23.63 34.85
N SER A 181 -8.70 24.76 35.55
CA SER A 181 -8.02 24.82 36.86
C SER A 181 -8.65 23.86 37.88
N ARG A 182 -9.99 23.78 37.93
CA ARG A 182 -10.70 22.85 38.83
C ARG A 182 -10.44 21.40 38.45
N LYS A 183 -10.45 21.10 37.15
CA LYS A 183 -10.16 19.75 36.65
C LYS A 183 -8.73 19.31 36.96
N VAL A 184 -7.75 20.20 36.76
CA VAL A 184 -6.34 19.95 37.10
C VAL A 184 -6.17 19.68 38.60
N ARG A 185 -6.83 20.45 39.46
CA ARG A 185 -6.83 20.17 40.91
C ARG A 185 -7.40 18.80 41.25
N ALA A 186 -8.46 18.38 40.57
CA ALA A 186 -9.04 17.05 40.78
C ALA A 186 -8.13 15.90 40.28
N ILE A 187 -7.29 16.15 39.27
CA ILE A 187 -6.28 15.18 38.79
C ILE A 187 -5.14 15.03 39.79
N LEU A 188 -4.77 16.12 40.46
CA LEU A 188 -3.65 16.17 41.42
C LEU A 188 -4.05 15.83 42.87
N ALA A 189 -5.35 15.64 43.12
CA ALA A 189 -5.89 15.26 44.43
C ALA A 189 -5.71 13.77 44.68
#